data_AF-A0A9E3XZT1-F1
#
_entry.id   AF-A0A9E3XZT1-F1
#
_cell.length_a   1.000
_cell.length_b   1.000
_cell.length_c   1.000
_cell.angle_alpha   90.00
_cell.angle_beta   90.00
_cell.angle_gamma   90.00
#
_symmetry.space_group_name_H-M   'P 1'
#
loop_
_entity.id
_entity.type
_entity.pdbx_description
1 polymer ?
#
loop_
_entity_poly.entity_id
_entity_poly.type
_entity_poly.pdbx_seq_one_letter_code
_entity_poly.pdbx_strand_id
1 'polypeptide(L)'
;AIASGDPARVAAVRWRLARRGLMLLAAGYVLDWIWSGTILWYYGGLFLVGAAVVTLRDRWVLALGAASVLASAGIQWWSVQRTAGGHSTAWLLQGHSEATQSPRDLLFDLFVRGTHPLVPWLGFFCLGILLGRRLPWPVTTRVNLAFAGTLCLAAGYGLSAAVGWHPHLASTHPFDRGLFYVLSTVGSTLLAVTAISWLAERTRSNAVTEALAVAGRTTLTLYVLHVLVFRLVVDWLGWLDVNAGLGTALAFAVAYWAVAVLLANLWADRVGQGPLEWVYRTLSE
;
A
#
# COMPACT_ATOMS: atom_id res chain seq x y z
N ALA A 1 -9.96 22.56 -3.19
CA ALA A 1 -11.04 22.10 -2.29
C ALA A 1 -10.74 22.41 -0.81
N ILE A 2 -9.61 21.96 -0.26
CA ILE A 2 -9.25 22.20 1.17
C ILE A 2 -8.74 23.64 1.41
N ALA A 3 -8.15 24.28 0.40
CA ALA A 3 -7.61 25.63 0.50
C ALA A 3 -8.65 26.74 0.76
N SER A 4 -9.94 26.51 0.47
CA SER A 4 -11.00 27.51 0.70
C SER A 4 -11.61 27.45 2.10
N GLY A 5 -11.27 26.45 2.92
CA GLY A 5 -11.77 26.31 4.30
C GLY A 5 -13.28 26.06 4.45
N ASP A 6 -14.03 25.99 3.35
CA ASP A 6 -15.49 25.80 3.35
C ASP A 6 -15.89 24.48 4.04
N PRO A 7 -16.59 24.55 5.19
CA PRO A 7 -16.98 23.37 5.96
C PRO A 7 -17.82 22.37 5.15
N ALA A 8 -18.69 22.83 4.25
CA ALA A 8 -19.55 21.97 3.45
C ALA A 8 -18.75 21.16 2.43
N ARG A 9 -17.75 21.79 1.79
CA ARG A 9 -16.84 21.11 0.86
C ARG A 9 -15.90 20.14 1.56
N VAL A 10 -15.43 20.50 2.76
CA VAL A 10 -14.64 19.59 3.60
C VAL A 10 -15.46 18.36 3.96
N ALA A 11 -16.69 18.54 4.47
CA ALA A 11 -17.58 17.43 4.80
C ALA A 11 -17.85 16.53 3.59
N ALA A 12 -18.12 17.10 2.41
CA ALA A 12 -18.35 16.35 1.18
C ALA A 12 -17.14 15.48 0.78
N VAL A 13 -15.91 16.01 0.87
CA VAL A 13 -14.68 15.24 0.58
C VAL A 13 -14.50 14.10 1.58
N ARG A 14 -14.67 14.36 2.88
CA ARG A 14 -14.55 13.33 3.92
C ARG A 14 -15.58 12.23 3.73
N TRP A 15 -16.82 12.60 3.43
CA TRP A 15 -17.90 11.65 3.20
C TRP A 15 -17.67 10.79 1.95
N ARG A 16 -17.18 11.39 0.87
CA ARG A 16 -16.80 10.64 -0.34
C ARG A 16 -15.71 9.63 -0.05
N LEU A 17 -14.66 10.01 0.67
CA LEU A 17 -13.60 9.08 1.09
C LEU A 17 -14.13 7.99 2.02
N ALA A 18 -15.04 8.32 2.93
CA ALA A 18 -15.62 7.36 3.84
C ALA A 18 -16.46 6.30 3.11
N ARG A 19 -17.37 6.71 2.21
CA ARG A 19 -18.17 5.76 1.39
C ARG A 19 -17.28 4.86 0.55
N ARG A 20 -16.28 5.45 -0.10
CA ARG A 20 -15.23 4.74 -0.85
C ARG A 20 -14.52 3.69 0.01
N GLY A 21 -14.08 4.10 1.21
CA GLY A 21 -13.44 3.22 2.17
C GLY A 21 -14.33 2.07 2.62
N LEU A 22 -15.59 2.35 2.98
CA LEU A 22 -16.56 1.32 3.39
C LEU A 22 -16.82 0.30 2.28
N MET A 23 -16.95 0.75 1.04
CA MET A 23 -17.14 -0.13 -0.11
C MET A 23 -15.94 -1.04 -0.35
N LEU A 24 -14.71 -0.50 -0.33
CA LEU A 24 -13.50 -1.32 -0.47
C LEU A 24 -13.31 -2.27 0.72
N LEU A 25 -13.71 -1.85 1.93
CA LEU A 25 -13.70 -2.71 3.11
C LEU A 25 -14.63 -3.90 2.93
N ALA A 26 -15.88 -3.67 2.53
CA ALA A 26 -16.87 -4.72 2.31
C ALA A 26 -16.51 -5.62 1.12
N ALA A 27 -16.19 -5.04 -0.04
CA ALA A 27 -15.80 -5.79 -1.22
C ALA A 27 -14.50 -6.56 -1.00
N GLY A 28 -13.55 -5.96 -0.28
CA GLY A 28 -12.29 -6.61 0.08
C GLY A 28 -12.50 -7.79 1.02
N TYR A 29 -13.38 -7.66 2.00
CA TYR A 29 -13.74 -8.77 2.88
C TYR A 29 -14.37 -9.95 2.12
N VAL A 30 -15.25 -9.68 1.15
CA VAL A 30 -15.82 -10.73 0.28
C VAL A 30 -14.74 -11.34 -0.62
N LEU A 31 -13.85 -10.52 -1.17
CA LEU A 31 -12.75 -10.98 -2.02
C LEU A 31 -11.75 -11.84 -1.23
N ASP A 32 -11.59 -11.61 0.07
CA ASP A 32 -10.70 -12.39 0.95
C ASP A 32 -11.04 -13.88 0.95
N TRP A 33 -12.34 -14.21 0.82
CA TRP A 33 -12.81 -15.61 0.73
C TRP A 33 -12.34 -16.31 -0.54
N ILE A 34 -12.09 -15.54 -1.60
CA ILE A 34 -11.55 -16.02 -2.87
C ILE A 34 -10.03 -15.91 -2.87
N TRP A 35 -9.46 -14.91 -2.19
CA TRP A 35 -8.04 -14.58 -2.19
C TRP A 35 -7.63 -13.96 -0.86
N SER A 36 -7.13 -14.79 0.05
CA SER A 36 -6.71 -14.39 1.41
C SER A 36 -5.55 -13.39 1.44
N GLY A 37 -4.88 -13.18 0.31
CA GLY A 37 -3.85 -12.16 0.13
C GLY A 37 -4.42 -10.78 -0.25
N THR A 38 -5.71 -10.52 -0.06
CA THR A 38 -6.33 -9.30 -0.59
C THR A 38 -5.90 -8.05 0.18
N ILE A 39 -5.52 -7.02 -0.56
CA ILE A 39 -5.15 -5.72 0.01
C ILE A 39 -6.36 -4.80 0.16
N LEU A 40 -7.47 -5.12 -0.51
CA LEU A 40 -8.56 -4.19 -0.77
C LEU A 40 -9.23 -3.68 0.51
N TRP A 41 -9.41 -4.56 1.50
CA TRP A 41 -10.02 -4.20 2.76
C TRP A 41 -9.09 -3.32 3.64
N TYR A 42 -7.77 -3.53 3.61
CA TYR A 42 -6.81 -2.61 4.24
C TYR A 42 -6.84 -1.23 3.59
N TYR A 43 -6.92 -1.17 2.26
CA TYR A 43 -7.14 0.10 1.56
C TYR A 43 -8.45 0.74 1.97
N GLY A 44 -9.53 -0.03 2.13
CA GLY A 44 -10.79 0.45 2.71
C GLY A 44 -10.58 1.14 4.06
N GLY A 45 -9.87 0.49 4.98
CA GLY A 45 -9.48 1.05 6.27
C GLY A 45 -8.64 2.33 6.13
N LEU A 46 -7.64 2.35 5.26
CA LEU A 46 -6.81 3.53 5.00
C LEU A 46 -7.62 4.69 4.39
N PHE A 47 -8.62 4.42 3.56
CA PHE A 47 -9.54 5.45 3.04
C PHE A 47 -10.41 6.05 4.15
N LEU A 48 -10.87 5.23 5.11
CA LEU A 48 -11.59 5.71 6.30
C LEU A 48 -10.69 6.60 7.17
N VAL A 49 -9.46 6.18 7.42
CA VAL A 49 -8.47 7.03 8.12
C VAL A 49 -8.17 8.30 7.30
N GLY A 50 -8.05 8.16 5.98
CA GLY A 50 -7.86 9.26 5.04
C GLY A 50 -8.98 10.30 5.11
N ALA A 51 -10.24 9.87 5.24
CA ALA A 51 -11.37 10.77 5.44
C ALA A 51 -11.18 11.65 6.69
N ALA A 52 -10.62 11.12 7.78
CA ALA A 52 -10.31 11.91 8.97
C ALA A 52 -9.08 12.80 8.80
N VAL A 53 -8.02 12.28 8.15
CA VAL A 53 -6.66 12.86 8.18
C VAL A 53 -6.38 13.81 7.02
N VAL A 54 -7.04 13.67 5.86
CA VAL A 54 -6.70 14.42 4.63
C VAL A 54 -6.85 15.92 4.77
N THR A 55 -7.68 16.40 5.69
CA THR A 55 -7.90 17.84 5.97
C THR A 55 -7.07 18.36 7.13
N LEU A 56 -6.31 17.51 7.83
CA LEU A 56 -5.45 17.93 8.92
C LEU A 56 -4.23 18.71 8.39
N ARG A 57 -3.73 19.65 9.20
CA ARG A 57 -2.48 20.37 8.92
C ARG A 57 -1.30 19.39 8.83
N ASP A 58 -0.30 19.71 8.01
CA ASP A 58 0.89 18.88 7.78
C ASP A 58 1.52 18.35 9.08
N ARG A 59 1.64 19.21 10.12
CA ARG A 59 2.19 18.81 11.43
C ARG A 59 1.46 17.64 12.09
N TRP A 60 0.13 17.58 11.95
CA TRP A 60 -0.69 16.52 12.55
C TRP A 60 -0.65 15.24 11.72
N VAL A 61 -0.58 15.36 10.39
CA VAL A 61 -0.36 14.21 9.50
C VAL A 61 1.01 13.59 9.79
N LEU A 62 2.05 14.41 9.97
CA LEU A 62 3.38 13.97 10.35
C LEU A 62 3.39 13.32 11.74
N ALA A 63 2.77 13.95 12.74
CA ALA A 63 2.68 13.40 14.09
C ALA A 63 1.98 12.05 14.11
N LEU A 64 0.88 11.89 13.36
CA LEU A 64 0.16 10.63 13.26
C LEU A 64 1.01 9.53 12.60
N GLY A 65 1.69 9.86 11.49
CA GLY A 65 2.59 8.92 10.83
C GLY A 65 3.75 8.50 11.72
N ALA A 66 4.38 9.45 12.42
CA ALA A 66 5.46 9.16 13.37
C ALA A 66 4.97 8.31 14.55
N ALA A 67 3.80 8.63 15.12
CA ALA A 67 3.20 7.83 16.19
C ALA A 67 2.89 6.39 15.75
N SER A 68 2.43 6.21 14.51
CA SER A 68 2.18 4.90 13.90
C SER A 68 3.45 4.05 13.76
N VAL A 69 4.55 4.66 13.29
CA VAL A 69 5.86 4.00 13.17
C VAL A 69 6.41 3.63 14.55
N LEU A 70 6.35 4.56 15.52
CA LEU A 70 6.81 4.32 16.88
C LEU A 70 5.97 3.26 17.59
N ALA A 71 4.65 3.24 17.38
CA ALA A 71 3.77 2.20 17.91
C ALA A 71 4.13 0.82 17.36
N SER A 72 4.41 0.73 16.05
CA SER A 72 4.81 -0.52 15.40
C SER A 72 6.15 -1.04 15.91
N ALA A 73 7.13 -0.15 16.04
CA ALA A 73 8.42 -0.46 16.65
C ALA A 73 8.29 -0.87 18.13
N GLY A 74 7.40 -0.21 18.87
CA GLY A 74 7.09 -0.55 20.26
C GLY A 74 6.45 -1.93 20.40
N ILE A 75 5.52 -2.30 19.51
CA ILE A 75 4.92 -3.64 19.46
C ILE A 75 5.98 -4.70 19.15
N GLN A 76 6.86 -4.42 18.19
CA GLN A 76 7.96 -5.31 17.84
C GLN A 76 8.93 -5.53 19.01
N TRP A 77 9.34 -4.43 19.67
CA TRP A 77 10.18 -4.46 20.87
C TRP A 77 9.54 -5.24 22.01
N TRP A 78 8.27 -4.95 22.30
CA TRP A 78 7.48 -5.68 23.29
C TRP A 78 7.42 -7.18 22.96
N SER A 79 7.27 -7.53 21.68
CA SER A 79 7.24 -8.93 21.27
C SER A 79 8.53 -9.66 21.62
N VAL A 80 9.67 -9.07 21.28
CA VAL A 80 10.99 -9.64 21.58
C VAL A 80 11.16 -9.86 23.08
N GLN A 81 10.76 -8.90 23.90
CA GLN A 81 10.82 -9.02 25.36
C GLN A 81 9.91 -10.16 25.88
N ARG A 82 8.69 -10.28 25.35
CA ARG A 82 7.75 -11.35 25.76
C ARG A 82 8.24 -12.73 25.37
N THR A 83 8.76 -12.89 24.15
CA THR A 83 9.30 -14.16 23.67
C THR A 83 10.57 -14.54 24.41
N ALA A 84 11.43 -13.57 24.76
CA ALA A 84 12.59 -13.82 25.61
C ALA A 84 12.19 -14.30 27.03
N GLY A 85 11.06 -13.82 27.54
CA GLY A 85 10.45 -14.29 28.79
C GLY A 85 9.64 -15.59 28.68
N GLY A 86 9.70 -16.31 27.55
CA GLY A 86 9.01 -17.58 27.35
C GLY A 86 7.51 -17.48 27.02
N HIS A 87 7.00 -16.29 26.71
CA HIS A 87 5.59 -16.09 26.36
C HIS A 87 5.38 -15.94 24.85
N SER A 88 4.34 -16.60 24.33
CA SER A 88 3.96 -16.47 22.91
C SER A 88 3.27 -15.14 22.61
N THR A 89 3.66 -14.51 21.50
CA THR A 89 3.01 -13.32 20.91
C THR A 89 2.30 -13.61 19.59
N ALA A 90 2.21 -14.89 19.20
CA ALA A 90 1.60 -15.35 17.96
C ALA A 90 0.15 -14.83 17.81
N TRP A 91 -0.62 -14.82 18.90
CA TRP A 91 -1.99 -14.31 18.91
C TRP A 91 -2.13 -12.85 18.45
N LEU A 92 -1.08 -12.02 18.55
CA LEU A 92 -1.12 -10.62 18.12
C LEU A 92 -0.45 -10.41 16.76
N LEU A 93 0.62 -11.16 16.47
CA LEU A 93 1.53 -10.87 15.34
C LEU A 93 1.48 -11.89 14.21
N GLN A 94 1.09 -13.13 14.48
CA GLN A 94 0.97 -14.18 13.47
C GLN A 94 -0.49 -14.34 13.07
N GLY A 95 -0.84 -13.77 11.91
CA GLY A 95 -2.13 -13.97 11.27
C GLY A 95 -2.27 -15.42 10.85
N HIS A 96 -3.25 -16.12 11.41
CA HIS A 96 -3.74 -17.34 10.79
C HIS A 96 -4.73 -16.88 9.72
N SER A 97 -4.38 -17.08 8.45
CA SER A 97 -5.12 -16.68 7.25
C SER A 97 -6.49 -17.37 7.09
N GLU A 98 -6.97 -18.09 8.11
CA GLU A 98 -8.19 -18.90 8.06
C GLU A 98 -9.24 -18.33 9.02
N ALA A 99 -9.88 -17.28 8.51
CA ALA A 99 -11.04 -16.55 9.03
C ALA A 99 -10.81 -15.65 10.25
N THR A 100 -11.11 -14.36 10.03
CA THR A 100 -11.61 -13.48 11.09
C THR A 100 -12.89 -14.11 11.66
N GLN A 101 -12.74 -14.92 12.72
CA GLN A 101 -13.85 -15.66 13.35
C GLN A 101 -14.56 -14.86 14.44
N SER A 102 -14.03 -13.68 14.80
CA SER A 102 -14.60 -12.81 15.82
C SER A 102 -14.39 -11.32 15.52
N PRO A 103 -15.22 -10.41 16.09
CA PRO A 103 -14.99 -8.97 15.99
C PRO A 103 -13.61 -8.53 16.52
N ARG A 104 -13.07 -9.27 17.49
CA ARG A 104 -11.73 -9.03 18.04
C ARG A 104 -10.64 -9.35 17.00
N ASP A 105 -10.78 -10.46 16.30
CA ASP A 105 -9.82 -10.83 15.25
C ASP A 105 -9.89 -9.85 14.09
N LEU A 106 -11.08 -9.35 13.73
CA LEU A 106 -11.24 -8.33 12.69
C LEU A 106 -10.40 -7.10 13.00
N LEU A 107 -10.45 -6.64 14.26
CA LEU A 107 -9.69 -5.49 14.71
C LEU A 107 -8.18 -5.77 14.68
N PHE A 108 -7.73 -6.94 15.15
CA PHE A 108 -6.31 -7.25 15.11
C PHE A 108 -5.79 -7.42 13.69
N ASP A 109 -6.52 -8.12 12.84
CA ASP A 109 -6.13 -8.36 11.46
C ASP A 109 -6.05 -7.04 10.70
N LEU A 110 -7.03 -6.15 10.87
CA LEU A 110 -7.04 -4.83 10.22
C LEU A 110 -5.94 -3.90 10.75
N PHE A 111 -5.71 -3.85 12.07
CA PHE A 111 -4.82 -2.83 12.67
C PHE A 111 -3.38 -3.28 12.89
N VAL A 112 -3.13 -4.57 13.18
CA VAL A 112 -1.82 -5.03 13.68
C VAL A 112 -1.30 -6.25 12.95
N ARG A 113 -2.10 -7.30 12.76
CA ARG A 113 -1.64 -8.66 12.45
C ARG A 113 -1.62 -8.95 10.95
N GLY A 114 -2.54 -8.36 10.18
CA GLY A 114 -2.83 -8.71 8.78
C GLY A 114 -1.67 -8.54 7.79
N THR A 115 -1.92 -8.70 6.49
CA THR A 115 -0.83 -8.55 5.49
C THR A 115 -0.39 -7.09 5.33
N HIS A 116 -1.32 -6.14 5.39
CA HIS A 116 -1.06 -4.69 5.25
C HIS A 116 -1.77 -3.86 6.34
N PRO A 117 -1.50 -4.12 7.64
CA PRO A 117 -2.26 -3.58 8.76
C PRO A 117 -2.16 -2.06 8.86
N LEU A 118 -3.21 -1.42 9.38
CA LEU A 118 -3.30 0.03 9.45
C LEU A 118 -2.19 0.65 10.31
N VAL A 119 -1.87 0.10 11.48
CA VAL A 119 -0.92 0.76 12.41
C VAL A 119 0.47 0.91 11.78
N PRO A 120 1.10 -0.11 11.18
CA PRO A 120 2.42 0.08 10.57
C PRO A 120 2.38 0.77 9.20
N TRP A 121 1.29 0.62 8.43
CA TRP A 121 1.20 1.22 7.09
C TRP A 121 0.74 2.68 7.11
N LEU A 122 0.14 3.14 8.20
CA LEU A 122 -0.31 4.53 8.34
C LEU A 122 0.86 5.52 8.24
N GLY A 123 2.06 5.15 8.67
CA GLY A 123 3.27 5.95 8.47
C GLY A 123 3.54 6.24 6.99
N PHE A 124 3.51 5.21 6.14
CA PHE A 124 3.68 5.35 4.69
C PHE A 124 2.53 6.11 4.05
N PHE A 125 1.29 5.87 4.50
CA PHE A 125 0.11 6.59 4.03
C PHE A 125 0.19 8.08 4.33
N CYS A 126 0.56 8.46 5.55
CA CYS A 126 0.79 9.85 5.96
C CYS A 126 1.91 10.50 5.15
N LEU A 127 3.03 9.79 4.92
CA LEU A 127 4.10 10.26 4.04
C LEU A 127 3.58 10.52 2.62
N GLY A 128 2.78 9.61 2.06
CA GLY A 128 2.14 9.76 0.76
C GLY A 128 1.25 11.01 0.66
N ILE A 129 0.45 11.31 1.70
CA ILE A 129 -0.36 12.55 1.76
C ILE A 129 0.54 13.79 1.72
N LEU A 130 1.59 13.82 2.55
CA LEU A 130 2.51 14.96 2.65
C LEU A 130 3.24 15.21 1.32
N LEU A 131 3.70 14.14 0.67
CA LEU A 131 4.33 14.17 -0.64
C LEU A 131 3.35 14.66 -1.73
N GLY A 132 2.14 14.11 -1.74
CA GLY A 132 1.10 14.44 -2.71
C GLY A 132 0.62 15.89 -2.65
N ARG A 133 0.61 16.50 -1.45
CA ARG A 133 0.27 17.93 -1.27
C ARG A 133 1.22 18.90 -1.97
N ARG A 134 2.43 18.45 -2.30
CA ARG A 134 3.49 19.28 -2.88
C ARG A 134 3.73 19.02 -4.36
N LEU A 135 2.94 18.14 -4.99
CA LEU A 135 3.05 17.89 -6.43
C LEU A 135 2.50 19.08 -7.23
N PRO A 136 3.10 19.42 -8.40
CA PRO A 136 4.34 18.85 -8.94
C PRO A 136 5.59 19.37 -8.21
N TRP A 137 6.63 18.54 -8.08
CA TRP A 137 7.85 18.90 -7.36
C TRP A 137 8.86 19.64 -8.26
N PRO A 138 9.42 20.78 -7.82
CA PRO A 138 10.54 21.41 -8.51
C PRO A 138 11.80 20.54 -8.41
N VAL A 139 12.78 20.80 -9.28
CA VAL A 139 14.05 20.04 -9.35
C VAL A 139 14.76 19.98 -7.99
N THR A 140 14.80 21.09 -7.25
CA THR A 140 15.41 21.15 -5.91
C THR A 140 14.72 20.20 -4.93
N THR A 141 13.39 20.14 -4.92
CA THR A 141 12.65 19.20 -4.09
C THR A 141 12.92 17.76 -4.50
N ARG A 142 13.01 17.46 -5.81
CA ARG A 142 13.37 16.11 -6.28
C ARG A 142 14.74 15.67 -5.81
N VAL A 143 15.74 16.54 -5.93
CA VAL A 143 17.11 16.26 -5.47
C VAL A 143 17.12 16.03 -3.95
N ASN A 144 16.44 16.88 -3.18
CA ASN A 144 16.35 16.71 -1.73
C ASN A 144 15.64 15.42 -1.33
N LEU A 145 14.55 15.05 -2.01
CA LEU A 145 13.83 13.80 -1.78
C LEU A 145 14.68 12.59 -2.16
N ALA A 146 15.42 12.64 -3.26
CA ALA A 146 16.32 11.58 -3.67
C ALA A 146 17.48 11.43 -2.67
N PHE A 147 18.09 12.54 -2.25
CA PHE A 147 19.15 12.53 -1.25
C PHE A 147 18.66 11.98 0.10
N ALA A 148 17.51 12.46 0.59
CA ALA A 148 16.87 11.93 1.79
C ALA A 148 16.54 10.44 1.64
N GLY A 149 16.05 10.02 0.46
CA GLY A 149 15.78 8.63 0.13
C GLY A 149 17.02 7.76 0.24
N THR A 150 18.13 8.18 -0.38
CA THR A 150 19.42 7.49 -0.29
C THR A 150 19.92 7.40 1.16
N LEU A 151 19.84 8.50 1.93
CA LEU A 151 20.25 8.50 3.33
C LEU A 151 19.40 7.53 4.17
N CYS A 152 18.07 7.55 4.02
CA CYS A 152 17.18 6.63 4.73
C CYS A 152 17.45 5.16 4.35
N LEU A 153 17.70 4.89 3.06
CA LEU A 153 17.99 3.54 2.58
C LEU A 153 19.33 3.03 3.14
N ALA A 154 20.38 3.86 3.04
CA ALA A 154 21.70 3.55 3.57
C ALA A 154 21.68 3.39 5.09
N ALA A 155 20.96 4.25 5.81
CA ALA A 155 20.78 4.13 7.25
C ALA A 155 19.99 2.87 7.62
N GLY A 156 18.92 2.53 6.89
CA GLY A 156 18.10 1.35 7.15
C GLY A 156 18.92 0.06 7.08
N TYR A 157 19.67 -0.15 6.00
CA TYR A 157 20.53 -1.33 5.85
C TYR A 157 21.82 -1.25 6.66
N GLY A 158 22.46 -0.09 6.71
CA GLY A 158 23.73 0.11 7.42
C GLY A 158 23.59 -0.04 8.93
N LEU A 159 22.55 0.56 9.54
CA LEU A 159 22.28 0.40 10.97
C LEU A 159 21.77 -1.01 11.28
N SER A 160 20.93 -1.60 10.42
CA SER A 160 20.51 -3.00 10.56
C SER A 160 21.71 -3.96 10.65
N ALA A 161 22.76 -3.72 9.85
CA ALA A 161 23.98 -4.54 9.87
C ALA A 161 24.97 -4.20 10.99
N ALA A 162 25.05 -2.93 11.40
CA ALA A 162 26.04 -2.46 12.36
C ALA A 162 25.61 -2.60 13.83
N VAL A 163 24.30 -2.62 14.09
CA VAL A 163 23.76 -2.60 15.44
C VAL A 163 23.57 -4.05 15.94
N GLY A 164 24.22 -4.39 17.06
CA GLY A 164 24.09 -5.70 17.73
C GLY A 164 22.76 -5.93 18.45
N TRP A 165 21.64 -5.53 17.83
CA TRP A 165 20.29 -5.75 18.36
C TRP A 165 19.80 -7.17 18.06
N HIS A 166 18.70 -7.54 18.74
CA HIS A 166 18.01 -8.79 18.45
C HIS A 166 17.64 -8.87 16.96
N PRO A 167 17.80 -10.03 16.28
CA PRO A 167 17.58 -10.16 14.82
C PRO A 167 16.24 -9.62 14.34
N HIS A 168 15.14 -9.88 15.06
CA HIS A 168 13.83 -9.31 14.73
C HIS A 168 13.81 -7.77 14.75
N LEU A 169 14.48 -7.12 15.70
CA LEU A 169 14.55 -5.65 15.79
C LEU A 169 15.46 -5.06 14.73
N ALA A 170 16.52 -5.78 14.37
CA ALA A 170 17.45 -5.42 13.30
C ALA A 170 16.86 -5.67 11.90
N SER A 171 15.72 -6.37 11.79
CA SER A 171 15.18 -6.80 10.52
C SER A 171 14.70 -5.67 9.62
N THR A 172 15.00 -5.81 8.32
CA THR A 172 14.46 -4.98 7.24
C THR A 172 13.31 -5.66 6.51
N HIS A 173 12.81 -6.80 7.03
CA HIS A 173 11.73 -7.56 6.41
C HIS A 173 10.36 -6.87 6.61
N PRO A 174 9.48 -6.83 5.58
CA PRO A 174 8.18 -6.16 5.69
C PRO A 174 7.26 -6.65 6.82
N PHE A 175 7.25 -7.95 7.09
CA PHE A 175 6.42 -8.53 8.14
C PHE A 175 6.93 -8.25 9.56
N ASP A 176 8.20 -7.89 9.73
CA ASP A 176 8.75 -7.54 11.04
C ASP A 176 8.34 -6.12 11.47
N ARG A 177 8.02 -5.24 10.50
CA ARG A 177 7.38 -3.93 10.74
C ARG A 177 8.19 -3.00 11.66
N GLY A 178 9.48 -3.25 11.77
CA GLY A 178 10.42 -2.52 12.62
C GLY A 178 10.90 -1.21 12.00
N LEU A 179 11.70 -0.46 12.78
CA LEU A 179 12.24 0.83 12.35
C LEU A 179 13.11 0.72 11.10
N PHE A 180 13.95 -0.32 11.00
CA PHE A 180 14.85 -0.48 9.86
C PHE A 180 14.10 -0.83 8.58
N TYR A 181 13.05 -1.65 8.66
CA TYR A 181 12.12 -1.86 7.54
C TYR A 181 11.47 -0.55 7.09
N VAL A 182 10.96 0.26 8.03
CA VAL A 182 10.34 1.55 7.69
C VAL A 182 11.35 2.49 7.03
N LEU A 183 12.57 2.61 7.59
CA LEU A 183 13.64 3.44 7.04
C LEU A 183 14.04 3.02 5.63
N SER A 184 14.29 1.73 5.42
CA SER A 184 14.68 1.21 4.10
C SER A 184 13.55 1.36 3.08
N THR A 185 12.30 1.14 3.49
CA THR A 185 11.12 1.27 2.62
C THR A 185 10.81 2.72 2.28
N VAL A 186 10.89 3.64 3.24
CA VAL A 186 10.80 5.09 2.96
C VAL A 186 11.90 5.49 2.00
N GLY A 187 13.13 5.05 2.25
CA GLY A 187 14.28 5.37 1.41
C GLY A 187 14.09 4.95 -0.05
N SER A 188 13.77 3.68 -0.28
CA SER A 188 13.54 3.13 -1.62
C SER A 188 12.31 3.76 -2.29
N THR A 189 11.24 4.02 -1.52
CA THR A 189 10.03 4.67 -2.04
C THR A 189 10.33 6.09 -2.52
N LEU A 190 11.06 6.89 -1.74
CA LEU A 190 11.44 8.26 -2.13
C LEU A 190 12.26 8.29 -3.42
N LEU A 191 13.21 7.36 -3.57
CA LEU A 191 13.97 7.19 -4.81
C LEU A 191 13.07 6.77 -5.98
N ALA A 192 12.20 5.79 -5.77
CA ALA A 192 11.30 5.30 -6.82
C ALA A 192 10.33 6.40 -7.29
N VAL A 193 9.63 7.09 -6.37
CA VAL A 193 8.65 8.12 -6.74
C VAL A 193 9.30 9.34 -7.37
N THR A 194 10.52 9.72 -6.96
CA THR A 194 11.25 10.83 -7.59
C THR A 194 11.70 10.48 -9.00
N ALA A 195 12.25 9.27 -9.20
CA ALA A 195 12.66 8.77 -10.50
C ALA A 195 11.47 8.62 -11.47
N ILE A 196 10.38 8.01 -11.02
CA ILE A 196 9.15 7.83 -11.82
C ILE A 196 8.52 9.18 -12.15
N SER A 197 8.42 10.10 -11.18
CA SER A 197 7.88 11.45 -11.41
C SER A 197 8.70 12.21 -12.45
N TRP A 198 10.03 12.17 -12.34
CA TRP A 198 10.93 12.81 -13.30
C TRP A 198 10.80 12.19 -14.70
N LEU A 199 10.79 10.86 -14.80
CA LEU A 199 10.64 10.15 -16.07
C LEU A 199 9.30 10.45 -16.73
N ALA A 200 8.21 10.42 -15.95
CA ALA A 200 6.86 10.68 -16.44
C ALA A 200 6.70 12.11 -16.98
N GLU A 201 7.34 13.10 -16.36
CA GLU A 201 7.33 14.47 -16.88
C GLU A 201 8.16 14.64 -18.15
N ARG A 202 9.33 13.99 -18.20
CA ARG A 202 10.24 14.04 -19.35
C ARG A 202 9.66 13.35 -20.59
N THR A 203 8.88 12.29 -20.38
CA THR A 203 8.31 11.46 -21.44
C THR A 203 6.79 11.59 -21.53
N ARG A 204 6.23 12.73 -21.10
CA ARG A 204 4.77 12.95 -21.02
C ARG A 204 4.04 12.70 -22.35
N SER A 205 4.67 12.98 -23.47
CA SER A 205 4.11 12.78 -24.82
C SER A 205 4.40 11.40 -25.42
N ASN A 206 5.13 10.52 -24.72
CA ASN A 206 5.42 9.18 -25.20
C ASN A 206 4.22 8.26 -24.96
N ALA A 207 3.82 7.52 -26.00
CA ALA A 207 2.73 6.55 -25.95
C ALA A 207 2.88 5.51 -24.82
N VAL A 208 4.11 5.09 -24.50
CA VAL A 208 4.35 4.13 -23.39
C VAL A 208 3.99 4.75 -22.04
N THR A 209 4.39 6.01 -21.81
CA THR A 209 4.08 6.73 -20.57
C THR A 209 2.59 6.98 -20.44
N GLU A 210 1.93 7.33 -21.55
CA GLU A 210 0.47 7.45 -21.60
C GLU A 210 -0.23 6.12 -21.32
N ALA A 211 0.23 5.03 -21.92
CA ALA A 211 -0.35 3.70 -21.75
C ALA A 211 -0.23 3.20 -20.30
N LEU A 212 0.92 3.43 -19.65
CA LEU A 212 1.11 3.14 -18.24
C LEU A 212 0.26 4.06 -17.35
N ALA A 213 0.07 5.33 -17.73
CA ALA A 213 -0.80 6.24 -17.01
C ALA A 213 -2.27 5.81 -17.08
N VAL A 214 -2.72 5.25 -18.22
CA VAL A 214 -4.06 4.64 -18.36
C VAL A 214 -4.20 3.44 -17.44
N ALA A 215 -3.22 2.53 -17.42
CA ALA A 215 -3.22 1.40 -16.50
C ALA A 215 -3.28 1.85 -15.02
N GLY A 216 -2.54 2.92 -14.68
CA GLY A 216 -2.57 3.52 -13.34
C GLY A 216 -3.92 4.13 -12.93
N ARG A 217 -4.80 4.47 -13.88
CA ARG A 217 -6.18 4.93 -13.61
C ARG A 217 -7.20 3.79 -13.53
N THR A 218 -6.79 2.56 -13.82
CA THR A 218 -7.64 1.35 -13.86
C THR A 218 -7.15 0.26 -12.89
N THR A 219 -6.52 0.68 -11.79
CA THR A 219 -5.84 -0.19 -10.84
C THR A 219 -6.77 -1.15 -10.10
N LEU A 220 -8.02 -0.79 -9.79
CA LEU A 220 -8.98 -1.68 -9.14
C LEU A 220 -9.39 -2.82 -10.09
N THR A 221 -9.66 -2.49 -11.36
CA THR A 221 -9.94 -3.51 -12.39
C THR A 221 -8.74 -4.43 -12.56
N LEU A 222 -7.54 -3.89 -12.76
CA LEU A 222 -6.33 -4.70 -12.94
C LEU A 222 -5.98 -5.51 -11.69
N TYR A 223 -6.30 -4.99 -10.51
CA TYR A 223 -6.15 -5.71 -9.26
C TYR A 223 -7.10 -6.91 -9.19
N VAL A 224 -8.40 -6.75 -9.44
CA VAL A 224 -9.29 -7.92 -9.41
C VAL A 224 -8.95 -8.89 -10.54
N LEU A 225 -8.57 -8.40 -11.72
CA LEU A 225 -8.19 -9.23 -12.85
C LEU A 225 -6.98 -10.12 -12.54
N HIS A 226 -5.93 -9.62 -11.86
CA HIS A 226 -4.76 -10.48 -11.56
C HIS A 226 -5.13 -11.61 -10.60
N VAL A 227 -6.01 -11.36 -9.63
CA VAL A 227 -6.51 -12.39 -8.72
C VAL A 227 -7.25 -13.47 -9.50
N LEU A 228 -8.18 -13.08 -10.38
CA LEU A 228 -8.97 -14.00 -11.18
C LEU A 228 -8.11 -14.80 -12.15
N VAL A 229 -7.17 -14.15 -12.85
CA VAL A 229 -6.24 -14.80 -13.78
C VAL A 229 -5.32 -15.77 -13.04
N PHE A 230 -4.81 -15.41 -11.87
CA PHE A 230 -3.99 -16.32 -11.06
C PHE A 230 -4.81 -17.55 -10.66
N ARG A 231 -5.99 -17.36 -10.06
CA ARG A 231 -6.88 -18.48 -9.68
C ARG A 231 -7.23 -19.38 -10.87
N LEU A 232 -7.47 -18.79 -12.04
CA LEU A 232 -7.80 -19.53 -13.24
C LEU A 232 -6.60 -20.36 -13.75
N VAL A 233 -5.46 -19.72 -13.99
CA VAL A 233 -4.32 -20.34 -14.68
C VAL A 233 -3.54 -21.27 -13.77
N VAL A 234 -3.33 -20.88 -12.51
CA VAL A 234 -2.51 -21.61 -11.54
C VAL A 234 -3.34 -22.66 -10.83
N ASP A 235 -4.43 -22.25 -10.16
CA ASP A 235 -5.14 -23.16 -9.26
C ASP A 235 -6.15 -24.06 -9.99
N TRP A 236 -6.90 -23.51 -10.95
CA TRP A 236 -7.98 -24.26 -11.60
C TRP A 236 -7.50 -25.06 -12.81
N LEU A 237 -6.77 -24.42 -13.71
CA LEU A 237 -6.25 -25.07 -14.92
C LEU A 237 -4.96 -25.86 -14.65
N GLY A 238 -4.22 -25.53 -13.59
CA GLY A 238 -2.95 -26.20 -13.27
C GLY A 238 -1.87 -26.03 -14.35
N TRP A 239 -1.96 -24.99 -15.20
CA TRP A 239 -1.03 -24.78 -16.29
C TRP A 239 0.35 -24.31 -15.82
N LEU A 240 0.39 -23.72 -14.63
CA LEU A 240 1.61 -23.30 -13.95
C LEU A 240 1.62 -23.90 -12.56
N ASP A 241 2.72 -24.56 -12.22
CA ASP A 241 2.95 -25.06 -10.86
C ASP A 241 3.18 -23.87 -9.92
N VAL A 242 2.54 -23.89 -8.75
CA VAL A 242 2.76 -22.92 -7.67
C VAL A 242 4.23 -22.93 -7.21
N ASN A 243 4.91 -24.07 -7.31
CA ASN A 243 6.32 -24.25 -6.98
C ASN A 243 7.26 -24.00 -8.17
N ALA A 244 6.75 -23.46 -9.28
CA ALA A 244 7.57 -23.13 -10.41
C ALA A 244 8.69 -22.14 -10.00
N GLY A 245 9.87 -22.33 -10.58
CA GLY A 245 11.03 -21.50 -10.27
C GLY A 245 10.81 -20.02 -10.61
N LEU A 246 11.66 -19.16 -10.03
CA LEU A 246 11.60 -17.70 -10.17
C LEU A 246 11.44 -17.23 -11.62
N GLY A 247 12.13 -17.88 -12.57
CA GLY A 247 12.05 -17.53 -13.99
C GLY A 247 10.64 -17.66 -14.57
N THR A 248 9.94 -18.75 -14.25
CA THR A 248 8.55 -18.98 -14.70
C THR A 248 7.59 -17.98 -14.08
N ALA A 249 7.73 -17.71 -12.78
CA ALA A 249 6.92 -16.72 -12.08
C ALA A 249 7.12 -15.31 -12.67
N LEU A 250 8.36 -14.91 -12.95
CA LEU A 250 8.67 -13.62 -13.58
C LEU A 250 8.14 -13.53 -15.01
N ALA A 251 8.31 -14.58 -15.82
CA ALA A 251 7.80 -14.62 -17.18
C ALA A 251 6.27 -14.49 -17.21
N PHE A 252 5.57 -15.22 -16.32
CA PHE A 252 4.12 -15.11 -16.16
C PHE A 252 3.70 -13.70 -15.73
N ALA A 253 4.38 -13.11 -14.75
CA ALA A 253 4.08 -11.75 -14.29
C ALA A 253 4.28 -10.69 -15.39
N VAL A 254 5.36 -10.79 -16.17
CA VAL A 254 5.63 -9.88 -17.31
C VAL A 254 4.57 -10.05 -18.39
N ALA A 255 4.22 -11.29 -18.74
CA ALA A 255 3.19 -11.57 -19.72
C ALA A 255 1.82 -11.02 -19.26
N TYR A 256 1.46 -11.26 -18.00
CA TYR A 256 0.25 -10.69 -17.40
C TYR A 256 0.22 -9.17 -17.51
N TRP A 257 1.28 -8.48 -17.07
CA TRP A 257 1.33 -7.02 -17.11
C TRP A 257 1.29 -6.46 -18.53
N ALA A 258 1.96 -7.10 -19.50
CA ALA A 258 1.91 -6.68 -20.90
C ALA A 258 0.48 -6.74 -21.45
N VAL A 259 -0.21 -7.86 -21.22
CA VAL A 259 -1.61 -8.05 -21.63
C VAL A 259 -2.55 -7.11 -20.88
N ALA A 260 -2.38 -6.98 -19.57
CA ALA A 260 -3.20 -6.12 -18.71
C ALA A 260 -3.12 -4.65 -19.12
N VAL A 261 -1.91 -4.13 -19.39
CA VAL A 261 -1.73 -2.75 -19.87
C VAL A 261 -2.35 -2.57 -21.25
N LEU A 262 -2.18 -3.53 -22.16
CA LEU A 262 -2.82 -3.48 -23.49
C LEU A 262 -4.35 -3.43 -23.37
N LEU A 263 -4.94 -4.34 -22.61
CA LEU A 263 -6.38 -4.41 -22.39
C LEU A 263 -6.92 -3.15 -21.71
N ALA A 264 -6.20 -2.60 -20.74
CA ALA A 264 -6.57 -1.35 -20.08
C ALA A 264 -6.65 -0.19 -21.06
N ASN A 265 -5.71 -0.10 -22.02
CA ASN A 265 -5.71 0.94 -23.05
C ASN A 265 -6.86 0.76 -24.05
N LEU A 266 -7.02 -0.45 -24.61
CA LEU A 266 -8.12 -0.76 -25.54
C LEU A 266 -9.51 -0.52 -24.94
N TRP A 267 -9.64 -0.71 -23.62
CA TRP A 267 -10.87 -0.42 -22.90
C TRP A 267 -11.06 1.07 -22.63
N ALA A 268 -10.00 1.74 -22.17
CA ALA A 268 -10.04 3.17 -21.85
C ALA A 268 -10.38 4.03 -23.08
N ASP A 269 -9.97 3.62 -24.29
CA ASP A 269 -10.34 4.30 -25.53
C ASP A 269 -11.86 4.33 -25.76
N ARG A 270 -12.61 3.38 -25.20
CA ARG A 270 -14.07 3.30 -25.33
C ARG A 270 -14.82 3.95 -24.17
N VAL A 271 -14.40 3.67 -22.93
CA VAL A 271 -15.18 3.98 -21.71
C VAL A 271 -14.48 5.00 -20.82
N GLY A 272 -13.19 5.31 -21.06
CA GLY A 272 -12.40 6.30 -20.33
C GLY A 272 -11.96 5.88 -18.91
N GLN A 273 -12.52 4.81 -18.36
CA GLN A 273 -12.22 4.26 -17.03
C GLN A 273 -12.44 2.75 -17.01
N GLY A 274 -11.85 2.05 -16.04
CA GLY A 274 -12.00 0.60 -15.93
C GLY A 274 -13.40 0.19 -15.45
N PRO A 275 -13.87 -1.02 -15.78
CA PRO A 275 -15.21 -1.49 -15.42
C PRO A 275 -15.50 -1.43 -13.92
N LEU A 276 -14.58 -1.89 -13.07
CA LEU A 276 -14.78 -1.88 -11.62
C LEU A 276 -14.67 -0.47 -11.04
N GLU A 277 -13.82 0.39 -11.60
CA GLU A 277 -13.76 1.81 -11.24
C GLU A 277 -15.08 2.51 -11.55
N TRP A 278 -15.72 2.20 -12.68
CA TRP A 278 -17.03 2.75 -13.03
C TRP A 278 -18.07 2.34 -11.99
N VAL A 279 -18.22 1.04 -11.71
CA VAL A 279 -19.17 0.54 -10.69
C VAL A 279 -18.88 1.19 -9.33
N TYR A 280 -17.62 1.22 -8.93
CA TYR A 280 -17.17 1.78 -7.66
C TYR A 280 -17.49 3.27 -7.55
N ARG A 281 -17.30 4.06 -8.62
CA ARG A 281 -17.65 5.49 -8.62
C ARG A 281 -19.14 5.71 -8.57
N THR A 282 -19.92 4.98 -9.36
CA THR A 282 -21.39 5.13 -9.38
C THR A 282 -22.02 4.85 -8.02
N LEU A 283 -21.48 3.89 -7.26
CA LEU A 283 -21.99 3.54 -5.94
C LEU A 283 -21.43 4.41 -4.80
N SER A 284 -20.30 5.11 -5.02
CA SER A 284 -19.59 5.89 -3.97
C SER A 284 -19.64 7.41 -4.16
N GLU A 285 -20.15 7.90 -5.28
CA GLU A 285 -20.43 9.32 -5.55
C GLU A 285 -21.76 9.79 -4.96
#